data_AF-A0A7K6WQ31-F1
#
_entry.id   AF-A0A7K6WQ31-F1
#
_cell.length_a   1.000
_cell.length_b   1.000
_cell.length_c   1.000
_cell.angle_alpha   90.00
_cell.angle_beta   90.00
_cell.angle_gamma   90.00
#
_symmetry.space_group_name_H-M   'P 1'
#
loop_
_entity.id
_entity.type
_entity.pdbx_description
1 polymer ?
#
loop_
_entity_poly.entity_id
_entity_poly.type
_entity_poly.pdbx_seq_one_letter_code
_entity_poly.pdbx_strand_id
1 'polypeptide(L)'
;FALEIGIDPEEEPELLWLAKEGIVAPLPCEWKPCQDVTGDIYYFNFANGQSTWDHPCDEYYRKLVVQEREKLLARGGLKKADKRKKKKENKE
;
A
#
# COMPACT_ATOMS: atom_id res chain seq x y z
N PHE A 1 2.03 1.41 9.77
CA PHE A 1 1.98 1.58 8.30
C PHE A 1 2.41 0.40 7.44
N ALA A 2 3.70 0.06 7.18
CA ALA A 2 4.02 -1.02 6.21
C ALA A 2 3.30 -2.35 6.52
N LEU A 3 3.37 -2.81 7.77
CA LEU A 3 2.66 -4.00 8.25
C LEU A 3 1.13 -3.82 8.33
N GLU A 4 0.66 -2.58 8.48
CA GLU A 4 -0.74 -2.19 8.63
C GLU A 4 -1.52 -2.39 7.31
N ILE A 5 -0.85 -2.09 6.20
CA ILE A 5 -1.34 -2.33 4.84
C ILE A 5 -0.95 -3.72 4.31
N GLY A 6 -0.28 -4.54 5.13
CA GLY A 6 0.09 -5.92 4.80
C GLY A 6 1.32 -6.08 3.91
N ILE A 7 2.28 -5.15 3.97
CA ILE A 7 3.58 -5.26 3.28
C ILE A 7 4.63 -5.79 4.24
N ASP A 8 5.27 -6.89 3.85
CA ASP A 8 6.44 -7.42 4.52
C ASP A 8 7.72 -6.73 4.00
N PRO A 9 8.46 -5.96 4.83
CA PRO A 9 9.66 -5.24 4.41
C PRO A 9 10.78 -6.16 3.90
N GLU A 10 10.82 -7.40 4.37
CA GLU A 10 11.85 -8.38 4.02
C GLU A 10 11.50 -9.17 2.75
N GLU A 11 10.23 -9.52 2.57
CA GLU A 11 9.77 -10.30 1.40
C GLU A 11 9.48 -9.39 0.20
N GLU A 12 8.98 -8.17 0.44
CA GLU A 12 8.45 -7.27 -0.58
C GLU A 12 9.04 -5.85 -0.48
N PRO A 13 10.39 -5.70 -0.57
CA PRO A 13 11.01 -4.38 -0.50
C PRO A 13 10.63 -3.46 -1.68
N GLU A 14 10.17 -4.04 -2.80
CA GLU A 14 9.63 -3.30 -3.94
C GLU A 14 8.26 -2.66 -3.66
N LEU A 15 7.57 -3.04 -2.59
CA LEU A 15 6.29 -2.43 -2.17
C LEU A 15 6.48 -1.40 -1.05
N LEU A 16 7.63 -1.36 -0.38
CA LEU A 16 7.89 -0.44 0.74
C LEU A 16 7.71 1.04 0.40
N TRP A 17 7.85 1.42 -0.87
CA TRP A 17 7.58 2.80 -1.28
C TRP A 17 6.10 3.19 -1.06
N LEU A 18 5.15 2.25 -1.17
CA LEU A 18 3.73 2.46 -0.86
C LEU A 18 3.54 2.78 0.62
N ALA A 19 4.22 2.04 1.50
CA ALA A 19 4.17 2.30 2.93
C ALA A 19 4.75 3.68 3.28
N LYS A 20 5.88 4.03 2.65
CA LYS A 20 6.52 5.33 2.86
C LYS A 20 5.64 6.47 2.34
N GLU A 21 5.00 6.27 1.19
CA GLU A 21 4.08 7.24 0.62
C GLU A 21 2.84 7.39 1.50
N GLY A 22 2.26 6.31 2.04
CA GLY A 22 1.08 6.39 2.91
C GLY A 22 1.32 7.01 4.28
N ILE A 23 2.54 6.95 4.82
CA ILE A 23 2.93 7.71 6.01
C ILE A 23 2.98 9.21 5.73
N VAL A 24 3.40 9.60 4.52
CA VAL A 24 3.58 11.01 4.13
C VAL A 24 2.33 11.57 3.45
N ALA A 25 1.41 10.70 3.01
CA ALA A 25 0.24 11.06 2.27
C ALA A 25 -0.67 11.93 3.13
N PRO A 26 -1.00 13.16 2.69
CA PRO A 26 -2.05 13.92 3.32
C PRO A 26 -3.36 13.13 3.20
N LEU A 27 -4.23 13.23 4.22
CA LEU A 27 -5.55 12.63 4.13
C LEU A 27 -6.23 13.09 2.82
N PRO A 28 -6.89 12.19 2.09
CA PRO A 28 -7.57 12.58 0.87
C PRO A 28 -8.61 13.64 1.23
N CYS A 29 -8.75 14.66 0.40
CA CYS A 29 -9.58 15.83 0.69
C CYS A 29 -11.06 15.49 1.00
N GLU A 30 -11.47 14.28 0.60
CA GLU A 30 -12.82 13.73 0.75
C GLU A 30 -13.06 13.12 2.13
N TRP A 31 -12.02 12.77 2.89
CA TRP A 31 -12.14 12.19 4.22
C TRP A 31 -11.90 13.24 5.30
N LYS A 32 -12.77 13.27 6.32
CA LYS A 32 -12.56 14.12 7.50
C LYS A 32 -12.75 13.33 8.78
N PRO A 33 -11.96 13.62 9.82
CA PRO A 33 -12.23 13.11 11.16
C PRO A 33 -13.50 13.79 11.68
N CYS A 34 -14.48 12.97 12.03
CA CYS A 34 -15.70 13.35 12.71
C CYS A 34 -15.68 12.72 14.09
N GLN A 35 -16.31 13.39 15.06
CA GLN A 35 -16.48 12.84 16.40
C GLN A 35 -17.90 12.32 16.53
N ASP A 36 -18.05 11.10 17.04
CA ASP A 36 -19.36 10.53 17.36
C ASP A 36 -19.89 11.03 18.70
N VAL A 37 -21.15 10.69 19.04
CA VAL A 37 -21.81 11.12 20.29
C VAL A 37 -21.12 10.57 21.54
N THR A 38 -20.37 9.47 21.41
CA THR A 38 -19.56 8.87 22.47
C THR A 38 -18.26 9.62 22.72
N GLY A 39 -17.86 10.48 21.78
CA GLY A 39 -16.57 11.16 21.79
C GLY A 39 -15.48 10.46 20.97
N ASP A 40 -15.77 9.32 20.35
CA ASP A 40 -14.83 8.59 19.51
C ASP A 40 -14.63 9.28 18.15
N ILE A 41 -13.38 9.30 17.65
CA ILE A 41 -13.05 9.84 16.33
C ILE A 41 -13.25 8.74 15.29
N TYR A 42 -14.04 9.02 14.25
CA TYR A 42 -14.19 8.19 13.06
C TYR A 42 -13.92 9.02 11.80
N TYR A 43 -13.58 8.38 10.70
CA TYR A 43 -13.35 9.05 9.42
C TYR A 43 -14.58 8.94 8.53
N PHE A 44 -15.09 10.08 8.07
CA PHE A 44 -16.23 10.13 7.15
C PHE A 44 -15.79 10.65 5.78
N ASN A 45 -16.20 9.93 4.73
CA ASN A 45 -15.99 10.30 3.34
C ASN A 45 -17.19 11.11 2.82
N PHE A 46 -16.97 12.39 2.56
CA PHE A 46 -17.98 13.32 2.07
C PHE A 46 -18.31 13.16 0.59
N ALA A 47 -17.49 12.45 -0.19
CA ALA A 47 -17.71 12.23 -1.62
C ALA A 47 -18.66 11.06 -1.90
N ASN A 48 -18.54 9.95 -1.14
CA ASN A 48 -19.33 8.75 -1.36
C ASN A 48 -20.24 8.36 -0.16
N GLY A 49 -20.13 9.06 0.96
CA GLY A 49 -20.92 8.80 2.17
C GLY A 49 -20.46 7.60 3.01
N GLN A 50 -19.25 7.07 2.78
CA GLN A 50 -18.70 5.99 3.60
C GLN A 50 -18.19 6.51 4.95
N SER A 51 -18.32 5.69 5.99
CA SER A 51 -17.69 5.91 7.30
C SER A 51 -16.79 4.73 7.61
N THR A 52 -15.65 5.01 8.24
CA THR A 52 -14.74 3.99 8.76
C THR A 52 -14.15 4.43 10.08
N TRP A 53 -13.84 3.45 10.92
CA TRP A 53 -13.13 3.65 12.18
C TRP A 53 -11.61 3.64 11.98
N ASP A 54 -11.16 2.99 10.91
CA ASP A 54 -9.74 2.91 10.52
C ASP A 54 -9.32 4.11 9.65
N HIS A 55 -8.02 4.37 9.58
CA HIS A 55 -7.52 5.48 8.77
C HIS A 55 -7.78 5.21 7.27
N PRO A 56 -8.40 6.15 6.52
CA PRO A 56 -8.90 5.89 5.17
C PRO A 56 -7.80 5.65 4.13
N CYS A 57 -6.57 6.08 4.41
CA CYS A 57 -5.42 5.72 3.58
C CYS A 57 -5.11 4.21 3.68
N ASP A 58 -5.39 3.56 4.80
CA ASP A 58 -4.98 2.17 5.04
C ASP A 58 -5.68 1.24 4.05
N GLU A 59 -6.99 1.43 3.85
CA GLU A 59 -7.75 0.64 2.87
C GLU A 59 -7.29 0.92 1.43
N TYR A 60 -6.99 2.19 1.11
CA TYR A 60 -6.48 2.58 -0.21
C TYR A 60 -5.14 1.91 -0.51
N TYR A 61 -4.18 2.02 0.40
CA TYR A 61 -2.86 1.43 0.25
C TYR A 61 -2.90 -0.09 0.29
N ARG A 62 -3.76 -0.70 1.11
CA ARG A 62 -3.95 -2.16 1.11
C ARG A 62 -4.45 -2.67 -0.25
N LYS A 63 -5.40 -1.96 -0.88
CA LYS A 63 -5.82 -2.27 -2.26
C LYS A 63 -4.70 -2.06 -3.27
N LEU A 64 -3.93 -0.97 -3.15
CA LEU A 64 -2.78 -0.72 -4.02
C LEU A 64 -1.71 -1.81 -3.90
N VAL A 65 -1.43 -2.28 -2.67
CA VAL A 65 -0.49 -3.37 -2.40
C VAL A 65 -0.92 -4.63 -3.12
N VAL A 66 -2.21 -5.00 -3.03
CA VAL A 66 -2.73 -6.18 -3.75
C VAL A 66 -2.58 -6.02 -5.26
N GLN A 67 -2.91 -4.84 -5.82
CA GLN A 67 -2.77 -4.57 -7.25
C GLN A 67 -1.31 -4.57 -7.72
N GLU A 68 -0.41 -3.93 -6.96
CA GLU A 68 0.99 -3.85 -7.30
C GLU A 68 1.66 -5.21 -7.13
N ARG A 69 1.27 -6.00 -6.13
CA ARG A 69 1.68 -7.40 -5.97
C ARG A 69 1.23 -8.26 -7.13
N GLU A 70 -0.03 -8.13 -7.57
CA GLU A 70 -0.53 -8.85 -8.75
C GLU A 70 0.22 -8.43 -10.02
N LYS A 71 0.47 -7.12 -10.21
CA LYS A 71 1.30 -6.60 -11.29
C LYS A 71 2.74 -7.08 -11.21
N LEU A 72 3.34 -7.15 -10.02
CA LEU A 72 4.68 -7.66 -9.80
C LEU A 72 4.75 -9.17 -9.95
N LEU A 73 3.67 -9.91 -9.75
CA LEU A 73 3.60 -11.33 -10.11
C LEU A 73 3.50 -11.47 -11.63
N ALA A 74 2.66 -10.67 -12.28
CA ALA A 74 2.53 -10.61 -13.74
C ALA A 74 3.83 -10.15 -14.44
N ARG A 75 4.53 -9.16 -13.88
CA ARG A 75 5.81 -8.62 -14.37
C ARG A 75 7.04 -9.33 -13.80
N GLY A 76 6.92 -10.00 -12.66
CA GLY A 76 8.00 -10.72 -11.96
C GLY A 76 8.41 -11.99 -12.68
N GLY A 77 7.57 -12.48 -13.59
CA GLY A 77 7.97 -13.40 -14.65
C GLY A 77 9.09 -12.85 -15.54
N LEU A 78 9.20 -11.52 -15.71
CA LEU A 78 10.29 -10.87 -16.45
C LEU A 78 11.52 -10.56 -15.56
N LYS A 79 11.34 -10.03 -14.33
CA LYS A 79 12.48 -9.62 -13.49
C LYS A 79 13.30 -10.79 -12.91
N LYS A 80 12.69 -11.95 -12.60
CA LYS A 80 13.46 -13.15 -12.20
C LYS A 80 14.27 -13.74 -13.36
N ALA A 81 13.86 -13.54 -14.62
CA ALA A 81 14.62 -13.96 -15.79
C ALA A 81 15.89 -13.12 -15.98
N ASP A 82 15.80 -11.79 -15.80
CA ASP A 82 16.95 -10.88 -15.94
C ASP A 82 18.01 -11.05 -14.85
N LYS A 83 17.62 -11.25 -13.59
CA LYS A 83 18.60 -11.49 -12.50
C LYS A 83 19.30 -12.86 -12.65
N ARG A 84 18.63 -13.86 -13.24
CA ARG A 84 19.22 -15.17 -13.53
C ARG A 84 20.15 -15.12 -14.76
N LYS A 85 19.87 -14.24 -15.74
CA LYS A 85 20.75 -14.01 -16.90
C LYS A 85 22.03 -13.26 -16.51
N LYS A 86 21.93 -12.21 -15.67
CA LYS A 86 23.09 -11.41 -15.25
C LYS A 86 24.09 -12.17 -14.35
N LYS A 87 23.66 -13.20 -13.63
CA LYS A 87 24.57 -14.05 -12.83
C LYS A 87 25.30 -15.11 -13.67
N LYS A 88 24.87 -15.38 -14.90
CA LYS A 88 25.50 -16.39 -15.78
C LYS A 88 26.60 -15.82 -16.68
N GLU A 89 26.65 -14.50 -16.87
CA GLU A 89 27.58 -13.82 -17.79
C GLU A 89 28.88 -13.36 -17.11
N ASN A 90 29.00 -13.45 -15.78
CA ASN A 90 30.22 -13.04 -15.05
C ASN A 90 31.05 -14.25 -14.56
N LYS A 91 30.96 -15.38 -15.27
CA LYS A 91 31.76 -16.59 -15.04
C LYS A 91 32.20 -17.18 -16.39
N GLU A 92 32.82 -16.35 -17.21
CA GLU A 92 33.76 -16.74 -18.27
C GLU A 92 35.02 -15.89 -18.12
#